data_AF-A0A7I4YMD1-F1
#
_entry.id   AF-A0A7I4YMD1-F1
#
_cell.length_a   1.000
_cell.length_b   1.000
_cell.length_c   1.000
_cell.angle_alpha   90.00
_cell.angle_beta   90.00
_cell.angle_gamma   90.00
#
_symmetry.space_group_name_H-M   'P 1'
#
loop_
_entity.id
_entity.type
_entity.pdbx_description
1 polymer ?
#
loop_
_entity_poly.entity_id
_entity_poly.type
_entity_poly.pdbx_seq_one_letter_code
_entity_poly.pdbx_strand_id
1 'polypeptide(L)'
;MNTFLLMILAIFCPPFPVYKQWGCSYHLVTNIFLTCFAWVLGIVHAWMMISIYSALSCKDYLMTLMDDKKEVFIEEPKVLQENSKEPSPVLFVDL
;
A
#
# COMPACT_ATOMS: atom_id res chain seq x y z
N MET A 1 -48.13 -15.63 1.25
CA MET A 1 -47.34 -15.67 -0.01
C MET A 1 -46.63 -14.32 -0.12
N ASN A 2 -45.39 -14.23 0.37
CA ASN A 2 -44.71 -12.93 0.50
C ASN A 2 -43.46 -12.93 -0.39
N THR A 3 -43.68 -13.01 -1.70
CA THR A 3 -42.65 -13.06 -2.76
C THR A 3 -41.72 -11.84 -2.72
N PHE A 4 -42.22 -10.70 -2.21
CA PHE A 4 -41.44 -9.48 -2.00
C PHE A 4 -40.29 -9.65 -1.01
N LEU A 5 -40.49 -10.35 0.11
CA LEU A 5 -39.42 -10.59 1.09
C LEU A 5 -38.30 -11.46 0.49
N LEU A 6 -38.66 -12.39 -0.39
CA LEU A 6 -37.70 -13.26 -1.09
C LEU A 6 -36.88 -12.49 -2.13
N MET A 7 -37.47 -11.51 -2.83
CA MET A 7 -36.73 -10.64 -3.75
C MET A 7 -35.76 -9.71 -3.03
N ILE A 8 -36.16 -9.13 -1.89
CA ILE A 8 -35.26 -8.29 -1.08
C ILE A 8 -34.09 -9.13 -0.56
N LEU A 9 -34.36 -10.36 -0.13
CA LEU A 9 -33.33 -11.29 0.30
C LEU A 9 -32.45 -11.76 -0.87
N ALA A 10 -32.98 -11.83 -2.10
CA ALA A 10 -32.22 -12.14 -3.32
C ALA A 10 -31.13 -11.10 -3.60
N ILE A 11 -31.39 -9.84 -3.29
CA ILE A 11 -30.43 -8.75 -3.47
C ILE A 11 -29.22 -8.91 -2.55
N PHE A 12 -29.42 -9.38 -1.31
CA PHE A 12 -28.35 -9.53 -0.33
C PHE A 12 -27.70 -10.92 -0.33
N CYS A 13 -28.49 -11.97 -0.56
CA CYS A 13 -28.06 -13.36 -0.56
C CYS A 13 -28.87 -14.13 -1.60
N PRO A 14 -28.42 -14.10 -2.87
CA PRO A 14 -29.16 -14.67 -3.97
C PRO A 14 -29.38 -16.21 -3.86
N PRO A 15 -28.57 -17.06 -3.19
CA PRO A 15 -28.85 -18.50 -3.12
C PRO A 15 -30.08 -18.87 -2.27
N PHE A 16 -30.50 -18.02 -1.31
CA PHE A 16 -31.60 -18.32 -0.39
C PHE A 16 -32.99 -18.36 -1.06
N PRO A 17 -33.38 -17.40 -1.91
CA PRO A 17 -34.67 -17.45 -2.61
C PRO A 17 -34.73 -18.56 -3.67
N VAL A 18 -33.61 -18.87 -4.34
CA VAL A 18 -33.54 -19.95 -5.34
C VAL A 18 -33.71 -21.31 -4.66
N TYR A 19 -33.12 -21.51 -3.48
CA TYR A 19 -33.33 -22.72 -2.67
C TYR A 19 -34.80 -22.92 -2.32
N LYS A 20 -35.50 -21.84 -1.93
CA LYS A 20 -36.90 -21.91 -1.52
C LYS A 20 -37.87 -22.14 -2.68
N GLN A 21 -37.57 -21.67 -3.89
CA GLN A 21 -38.47 -21.76 -5.05
C GLN A 21 -38.21 -22.95 -5.99
N TRP A 22 -36.94 -23.35 -6.18
CA TRP A 22 -36.56 -24.31 -7.24
C TRP A 22 -35.89 -25.58 -6.72
N GLY A 23 -35.60 -25.70 -5.42
CA GLY A 23 -34.88 -26.84 -4.85
C GLY A 23 -33.41 -26.91 -5.26
N CYS A 24 -32.81 -28.11 -5.23
CA CYS A 24 -31.39 -28.35 -5.54
C CYS A 24 -31.16 -28.42 -7.06
N SER A 25 -31.27 -27.27 -7.72
CA SER A 25 -31.10 -27.12 -9.17
C SER A 25 -29.80 -26.41 -9.51
N TYR A 26 -29.30 -26.55 -10.74
CA TYR A 26 -28.02 -25.97 -11.21
C TYR A 26 -27.93 -24.44 -10.99
N HIS A 27 -29.07 -23.76 -10.99
CA HIS A 27 -29.18 -22.33 -10.68
C HIS A 27 -28.75 -21.98 -9.25
N LEU A 28 -28.92 -22.88 -8.28
CA LEU A 28 -28.54 -22.66 -6.88
C LEU A 28 -27.01 -22.74 -6.70
N VAL A 29 -26.38 -23.73 -7.32
CA VAL A 29 -24.93 -23.95 -7.28
C VAL A 29 -24.21 -22.76 -7.91
N THR A 30 -24.69 -22.29 -9.06
CA THR A 30 -24.14 -21.11 -9.75
C THR A 30 -24.18 -19.88 -8.85
N ASN A 31 -25.27 -19.69 -8.11
CA ASN A 31 -25.45 -18.53 -7.25
C ASN A 31 -24.56 -18.55 -6.01
N ILE A 32 -24.39 -19.73 -5.39
CA ILE A 32 -23.41 -19.96 -4.31
C ILE A 32 -22.00 -19.69 -4.81
N PHE A 33 -21.67 -20.17 -6.00
CA PHE A 33 -20.36 -19.98 -6.60
C PHE A 33 -20.08 -18.48 -6.83
N LEU A 34 -21.04 -17.73 -7.35
CA LEU A 34 -20.92 -16.28 -7.51
C LEU A 34 -20.75 -15.54 -6.18
N THR A 35 -21.52 -15.89 -5.14
CA THR A 35 -21.35 -15.27 -3.81
C THR A 35 -20.00 -15.58 -3.18
N CYS A 36 -19.52 -16.82 -3.30
CA CYS A 36 -18.19 -17.19 -2.83
C CYS A 36 -17.11 -16.45 -3.62
N PHE A 37 -17.26 -16.32 -4.95
CA PHE A 37 -16.30 -15.62 -5.79
C PHE A 37 -16.24 -14.12 -5.47
N ALA A 38 -17.40 -13.49 -5.29
CA ALA A 38 -17.49 -12.09 -4.86
C ALA A 38 -16.87 -11.87 -3.48
N TRP A 39 -17.07 -12.81 -2.55
CA TRP A 39 -16.49 -12.74 -1.21
C TRP A 39 -14.96 -12.85 -1.24
N VAL A 40 -14.42 -13.83 -2.00
CA VAL A 40 -12.98 -13.98 -2.18
C VAL A 40 -12.36 -12.75 -2.85
N LEU A 41 -13.00 -12.23 -3.91
CA LEU A 41 -12.57 -10.98 -4.55
C LEU A 41 -12.56 -9.81 -3.56
N GLY A 42 -13.55 -9.70 -2.67
CA GLY A 42 -13.60 -8.67 -1.62
C GLY A 42 -12.45 -8.78 -0.62
N ILE A 43 -12.12 -10.00 -0.17
CA ILE A 43 -11.01 -10.25 0.76
C ILE A 43 -9.67 -9.89 0.10
N VAL A 44 -9.44 -10.34 -1.13
CA VAL A 44 -8.22 -10.04 -1.88
C VAL A 44 -8.08 -8.54 -2.11
N HIS A 45 -9.16 -7.84 -2.46
CA HIS A 45 -9.15 -6.39 -2.64
C HIS A 45 -8.78 -5.66 -1.34
N ALA A 46 -9.33 -6.08 -0.20
CA ALA A 46 -9.00 -5.50 1.11
C ALA A 46 -7.53 -5.69 1.47
N TRP A 47 -6.98 -6.90 1.27
CA TRP A 47 -5.55 -7.17 1.49
C TRP A 47 -4.65 -6.36 0.56
N MET A 48 -4.99 -6.28 -0.73
CA MET A 48 -4.26 -5.44 -1.69
C MET A 48 -4.22 -3.99 -1.23
N MET A 49 -5.36 -3.42 -0.84
CA MET A 49 -5.41 -2.04 -0.35
C MET A 49 -4.53 -1.84 0.89
N ILE A 50 -4.66 -2.69 1.91
CA ILE A 50 -3.84 -2.61 3.13
C ILE A 50 -2.33 -2.68 2.82
N SER A 51 -1.93 -3.59 1.94
CA SER A 51 -0.52 -3.74 1.55
C SER A 51 0.02 -2.51 0.82
N ILE A 52 -0.79 -1.92 -0.07
CA ILE A 52 -0.44 -0.72 -0.84
C ILE A 52 -0.31 0.48 0.08
N TYR A 53 -1.28 0.73 0.97
CA TYR A 53 -1.22 1.81 1.94
C TYR A 53 0.03 1.71 2.85
N SER A 54 0.34 0.50 3.33
CA SER A 54 1.53 0.27 4.18
C SER A 54 2.84 0.55 3.42
N ALA A 55 2.92 0.15 2.16
CA ALA A 55 4.11 0.38 1.32
C ALA A 55 4.27 1.85 0.91
N LEU A 56 3.17 2.55 0.62
CA LEU A 56 3.16 3.97 0.27
C LEU A 56 3.69 4.83 1.42
N SER A 57 3.18 4.62 2.63
CA SER A 57 3.66 5.35 3.81
C SER A 57 5.17 5.17 4.00
N CYS A 58 5.67 3.94 3.87
CA CYS A 58 7.10 3.67 4.00
C CYS A 58 7.94 4.36 2.90
N LYS A 59 7.44 4.39 1.65
CA LYS A 59 8.12 5.06 0.54
C LYS A 59 8.27 6.56 0.80
N ASP A 60 7.26 7.21 1.35
CA ASP A 60 7.30 8.63 1.68
C ASP A 60 8.34 8.93 2.77
N TYR A 61 8.42 8.11 3.83
CA TYR A 61 9.48 8.22 4.86
C TYR A 61 10.88 7.93 4.29
N LEU A 62 11.00 6.98 3.36
CA LEU A 62 12.28 6.66 2.75
C LEU A 62 12.77 7.83 1.88
N MET A 63 11.88 8.48 1.14
CA MET A 63 12.24 9.65 0.31
C MET A 63 12.77 10.81 1.16
N THR A 64 12.14 11.11 2.30
CA THR A 64 12.62 12.19 3.18
C THR A 64 13.98 11.85 3.78
N LEU A 65 14.23 10.59 4.13
CA LEU A 65 15.54 10.15 4.62
C LEU A 65 16.63 10.19 3.54
N MET A 66 16.30 9.89 2.29
CA MET A 66 17.26 10.00 1.18
C MET A 66 17.60 11.45 0.84
N ASP A 67 16.67 12.37 1.04
CA ASP A 67 16.90 13.81 0.87
C ASP A 67 17.84 14.34 1.95
N ASP A 68 17.58 14.01 3.23
CA ASP A 68 18.45 14.37 4.36
C ASP A 68 19.88 13.78 4.21
N LYS A 69 19.98 12.48 3.87
CA LYS A 69 21.28 11.84 3.61
C LYS A 69 22.06 12.49 2.47
N LYS A 70 21.37 13.03 1.46
CA LYS A 70 21.99 13.70 0.32
C LYS A 70 22.58 15.04 0.73
N GLU A 71 21.90 15.82 1.58
CA GLU A 71 22.44 17.09 2.08
C GLU A 71 23.70 16.86 2.95
N VAL A 72 23.66 15.86 3.84
CA VAL A 72 24.81 15.50 4.68
C VAL A 72 26.02 15.06 3.85
N PHE A 73 25.81 14.30 2.77
CA PHE A 73 26.91 13.88 1.88
C PHE A 73 27.45 15.02 1.00
N ILE A 74 26.73 16.14 0.87
CA ILE A 74 27.20 17.33 0.14
C ILE A 74 27.98 18.29 1.07
N GLU A 75 27.67 18.30 2.37
CA GLU A 75 28.40 19.06 3.41
C GLU A 75 29.76 18.42 3.79
N GLU A 76 29.81 17.11 4.04
CA GLU A 76 31.05 16.39 4.43
C GLU A 76 32.25 16.55 3.46
N PRO A 77 32.12 16.55 2.11
CA PRO A 77 33.27 16.73 1.22
C PRO A 77 33.75 18.18 1.10
N LYS A 78 32.98 19.19 1.53
CA LYS A 78 33.41 20.60 1.46
C LYS A 78 34.29 21.02 2.63
N VAL A 79 33.99 20.55 3.84
CA VAL A 79 34.71 20.98 5.06
C VAL A 79 36.14 20.44 5.11
N LEU A 80 36.41 19.26 4.55
CA LEU A 80 37.76 18.66 4.54
C LEU A 80 38.70 19.22 3.46
N GLN A 81 38.19 19.94 2.45
CA GLN A 81 39.01 20.53 1.40
C GLN A 81 39.41 21.99 1.69
N GLU A 82 38.66 22.70 2.53
CA GLU A 82 38.98 24.11 2.86
C GLU A 82 40.09 24.24 3.93
N ASN A 83 40.27 23.24 4.80
CA ASN A 83 41.24 23.29 5.90
C ASN A 83 42.66 22.76 5.53
N SER A 84 42.93 22.44 4.25
CA SER A 84 44.26 22.00 3.78
C SER A 84 44.99 23.06 2.94
N LYS A 85 44.62 24.35 3.07
CA LYS A 85 45.38 25.46 2.51
C LYS A 85 46.15 26.16 3.63
N GLU A 86 47.26 25.56 4.03
CA GLU A 86 48.31 26.24 4.80
C GLU A 86 48.77 27.50 4.03
N PRO A 87 48.78 28.70 4.65
CA PRO A 87 49.64 29.77 4.18
C PRO A 87 51.08 29.50 4.65
N SER A 88 51.98 29.54 3.68
CA SER A 88 53.44 29.45 3.71
C SER A 88 54.15 30.02 4.96
N PRO A 89 55.34 29.49 5.28
CA PRO A 89 56.14 29.94 6.43
C PRO A 89 56.52 31.41 6.29
N VAL A 90 56.07 32.22 7.25
CA VAL A 90 56.61 33.56 7.49
C VAL A 90 58.07 33.43 7.88
N LEU A 91 58.91 33.80 6.93
CA LEU A 91 60.34 34.03 6.98
C LEU A 91 60.68 34.97 8.16
N PHE A 92 61.01 34.42 9.33
CA PHE A 92 61.73 35.16 10.38
C PHE A 92 63.20 35.22 9.96
N VAL A 93 63.61 36.39 9.46
CA VAL A 93 65.01 36.75 9.23
C VAL A 93 65.57 37.22 10.57
N ASP A 94 66.33 36.36 11.23
CA ASP A 94 67.36 36.77 12.17
C ASP A 94 68.60 37.17 11.36
N LEU A 95 68.85 38.49 11.22
CA LEU A 95 70.20 39.08 11.15
C LEU A 95 70.15 40.60 11.35
#